data_AF-A0A956P1Y8-F1
#
_entry.id   AF-A0A956P1Y8-F1
#
_cell.length_a   1.000
_cell.length_b   1.000
_cell.length_c   1.000
_cell.angle_alpha   90.00
_cell.angle_beta   90.00
_cell.angle_gamma   90.00
#
_symmetry.space_group_name_H-M   'P 1'
#
loop_
_entity.id
_entity.type
_entity.pdbx_description
1 polymer ?
#
loop_
_entity_poly.entity_id
_entity_poly.type
_entity_poly.pdbx_seq_one_letter_code
_entity_poly.pdbx_strand_id
1 'polypeptide(L)'
;MTHLRVSPTPGADAPPSDRVTLSIRNPWTGAVVGEVPCATRADVVAAIDAATAAAPAAAALPSHARAALLGRIADGVERDREALVELLVAESGKPRRIAASEVDRTVFVFRQASEEATRIGGEVLPMDLAPHGEGRLALTRRFPMAPIAAITPFNFPLLLAAHKLAPAIACGATVVLKPPPQDPLSTLKLAEILAEAGVPDGMVAVVPCTTEDAAPLLDDPRIRMISFTGSAQVGWMIRSRARHARVALELGGNAAVIIG
;
A
#
# COMPACT_ATOMS: atom_id res chain seq x y z
N MET A 1 13.23 7.84 -16.52
CA MET A 1 11.78 7.95 -16.26
C MET A 1 11.56 7.58 -14.81
N THR A 2 10.87 8.44 -14.08
CA THR A 2 11.17 8.75 -12.68
C THR A 2 10.61 7.70 -11.73
N HIS A 3 11.46 6.85 -11.16
CA HIS A 3 11.20 6.39 -9.80
C HIS A 3 11.11 7.66 -8.97
N LEU A 4 9.93 8.02 -8.45
CA LEU A 4 9.87 9.03 -7.40
C LEU A 4 10.39 8.36 -6.11
N ARG A 5 11.67 8.00 -6.11
CA ARG A 5 12.45 7.76 -4.91
C ARG A 5 12.63 9.14 -4.30
N VAL A 6 11.71 9.49 -3.40
CA VAL A 6 12.04 10.49 -2.41
C VAL A 6 13.13 9.85 -1.54
N SER A 7 14.39 10.05 -1.93
CA SER A 7 15.52 9.59 -1.14
C SER A 7 15.45 10.28 0.23
N PRO A 8 15.71 9.56 1.34
CA PRO A 8 15.70 10.13 2.69
C PRO A 8 16.86 11.13 2.95
N THR A 9 17.65 11.43 1.93
CA THR A 9 18.73 12.42 1.97
C THR A 9 18.92 12.96 0.56
N PRO A 10 18.85 14.28 0.33
CA PRO A 10 19.34 14.87 -0.91
C PRO A 10 20.82 14.51 -1.05
N GLY A 11 21.27 14.09 -2.23
CA GLY A 11 22.70 14.10 -2.54
C GLY A 11 23.25 15.51 -2.32
N ALA A 12 24.50 15.63 -1.88
CA ALA A 12 25.13 16.91 -1.49
C ALA A 12 25.07 18.02 -2.57
N ASP A 13 24.77 17.66 -3.83
CA ASP A 13 24.73 18.55 -5.00
C ASP A 13 23.32 18.75 -5.61
N ALA A 14 22.23 18.33 -4.94
CA ALA A 14 20.87 18.61 -5.44
C ALA A 14 20.45 20.06 -5.11
N PRO A 15 19.81 20.80 -6.04
CA PRO A 15 19.30 22.14 -5.75
C PRO A 15 18.30 22.10 -4.58
N PRO A 16 18.21 23.18 -3.77
CA PRO A 16 17.25 23.26 -2.67
C PRO A 16 15.85 22.98 -3.19
N SER A 17 15.18 22.03 -2.55
CA SER A 17 13.84 21.65 -2.92
C SER A 17 12.83 22.52 -2.15
N ASP A 18 11.86 23.12 -2.84
CA ASP A 18 10.72 23.84 -2.22
C ASP A 18 9.73 22.89 -1.48
N ARG A 19 10.17 21.67 -1.16
CA ARG A 19 9.35 20.63 -0.55
C ARG A 19 9.39 20.78 0.96
N VAL A 20 8.24 20.59 1.59
CA VAL A 20 8.17 20.42 3.04
C VAL A 20 8.93 19.14 3.41
N THR A 21 9.93 19.23 4.28
CA THR A 21 10.67 18.07 4.77
C THR A 21 10.18 17.66 6.16
N LEU A 22 9.83 16.39 6.32
CA LEU A 22 9.48 15.81 7.63
C LEU A 22 10.75 15.37 8.34
N SER A 23 11.01 15.91 9.53
CA SER A 23 12.05 15.42 10.42
C SER A 23 11.47 14.30 11.28
N ILE A 24 11.87 13.06 11.01
CA ILE A 24 11.42 11.88 11.76
C ILE A 24 12.29 11.75 12.99
N ARG A 25 11.65 11.77 14.16
CA ARG A 25 12.33 11.78 15.46
C ARG A 25 11.91 10.59 16.27
N ASN A 26 12.87 10.01 16.97
CA ASN A 26 12.60 8.96 17.92
C ASN A 26 11.69 9.50 19.03
N PRO A 27 10.50 8.92 19.27
CA PRO A 27 9.53 9.46 20.22
C PRO A 27 10.00 9.48 21.68
N TRP A 28 10.99 8.64 22.02
CA TRP A 28 11.54 8.53 23.38
C TRP A 28 12.71 9.48 23.62
N THR A 29 13.64 9.57 22.65
CA THR A 29 14.89 10.33 22.82
C THR A 29 14.86 11.71 22.16
N GLY A 30 13.92 11.96 21.24
CA GLY A 30 13.88 13.17 20.41
C GLY A 30 14.96 13.25 19.33
N ALA A 31 15.87 12.28 19.27
CA ALA A 31 16.93 12.20 18.29
C ALA A 31 16.36 12.07 16.88
N VAL A 32 17.00 12.71 15.90
CA VAL A 32 16.62 12.60 14.49
C VAL A 32 17.00 11.21 13.98
N VAL A 33 16.02 10.52 13.42
CA VAL A 33 16.17 9.19 12.79
C VAL A 33 16.40 9.34 11.29
N GLY A 34 15.72 10.31 10.67
CA GLY A 34 15.87 10.61 9.25
C GLY A 34 15.03 11.81 8.82
N GLU A 35 15.20 12.21 7.57
CA GLU A 35 14.42 13.27 6.94
C GLU A 35 13.70 12.74 5.70
N VAL A 36 12.44 13.14 5.51
CA VAL A 36 11.63 12.70 4.38
C VAL A 36 11.03 13.90 3.66
N PRO A 37 11.50 14.22 2.44
CA PRO A 37 10.85 15.24 1.62
C PRO A 37 9.42 14.83 1.28
N CYS A 38 8.44 15.71 1.51
CA CYS A 38 7.08 15.47 1.06
C CYS A 38 6.99 15.61 -0.46
N ALA A 39 6.28 14.67 -1.06
CA ALA A 39 5.69 14.83 -2.37
C ALA A 39 4.68 15.98 -2.35
N THR A 40 4.75 16.83 -3.38
CA THR A 40 3.78 17.88 -3.64
C THR A 40 2.53 17.28 -4.27
N ARG A 41 1.45 18.05 -4.31
CA ARG A 41 0.25 17.70 -5.07
C ARG A 41 0.53 17.26 -6.51
N ALA A 42 1.48 17.90 -7.20
CA ALA A 42 1.84 17.57 -8.57
C ALA A 42 2.49 16.18 -8.67
N ASP A 43 3.33 15.81 -7.70
CA ASP A 43 3.93 14.48 -7.66
C ASP A 43 2.90 13.39 -7.36
N VAL A 44 1.91 13.69 -6.49
CA VAL A 44 0.80 12.79 -6.21
C VAL A 44 -0.02 12.53 -7.50
N VAL A 45 -0.31 13.58 -8.28
CA VAL A 45 -0.97 13.42 -9.58
C VAL A 45 -0.11 12.60 -10.55
N ALA A 46 1.19 12.87 -10.64
CA ALA A 46 2.10 12.09 -11.47
C ALA A 46 2.16 10.60 -11.07
N ALA A 47 2.08 10.29 -9.77
CA ALA A 47 1.99 8.92 -9.28
C ALA A 47 0.67 8.25 -9.70
N ILE A 48 -0.45 8.98 -9.68
CA ILE A 48 -1.75 8.49 -10.18
C ILE A 48 -1.69 8.26 -11.69
N ASP A 49 -1.04 9.15 -12.45
CA ASP A 49 -0.86 9.02 -13.90
C ASP A 49 -0.08 7.74 -14.23
N ALA A 50 1.05 7.52 -13.55
CA ALA A 50 1.87 6.32 -13.71
C ALA A 50 1.09 5.05 -13.33
N ALA A 51 0.37 5.06 -12.22
CA ALA A 51 -0.44 3.92 -11.78
C ALA A 51 -1.61 3.62 -12.73
N THR A 52 -2.20 4.65 -13.34
CA THR A 52 -3.24 4.51 -14.36
C THR A 52 -2.67 3.88 -15.63
N ALA A 53 -1.52 4.39 -16.09
CA ALA A 53 -0.85 3.87 -17.29
C ALA A 53 -0.37 2.42 -17.13
N ALA A 54 0.08 2.04 -15.94
CA ALA A 54 0.56 0.69 -15.64
C ALA A 54 -0.58 -0.33 -15.42
N ALA A 55 -1.82 0.12 -15.17
CA ALA A 55 -2.93 -0.75 -14.79
C ALA A 55 -3.23 -1.90 -15.78
N PRO A 56 -3.26 -1.68 -17.12
CA PRO A 56 -3.48 -2.77 -18.07
C PRO A 56 -2.38 -3.84 -18.02
N ALA A 57 -1.11 -3.41 -17.94
CA ALA A 57 0.03 -4.32 -17.88
C ALA A 57 0.09 -5.08 -16.55
N ALA A 58 -0.19 -4.41 -15.43
CA ALA A 58 -0.26 -5.02 -14.11
C ALA A 58 -1.38 -6.08 -14.03
N ALA A 59 -2.56 -5.78 -14.59
CA ALA A 59 -3.67 -6.72 -14.65
C ALA A 59 -3.38 -7.93 -15.56
N ALA A 60 -2.55 -7.75 -16.59
CA ALA A 60 -2.15 -8.81 -17.51
C ALA A 60 -1.04 -9.74 -16.96
N LEU A 61 -0.40 -9.39 -15.84
CA LEU A 61 0.60 -10.27 -15.22
C LEU A 61 -0.02 -11.63 -14.89
N PRO A 62 0.55 -12.75 -15.36
CA PRO A 62 0.06 -14.08 -15.02
C PRO A 62 0.09 -14.35 -13.51
N SER A 63 -0.85 -15.15 -13.01
CA SER A 63 -0.96 -15.47 -11.58
C SER A 63 0.33 -16.02 -10.97
N HIS A 64 1.04 -16.91 -11.68
CA HIS A 64 2.32 -17.45 -11.23
C HIS A 64 3.43 -16.37 -11.15
N ALA A 65 3.40 -15.37 -12.05
CA ALA A 65 4.36 -14.27 -12.01
C ALA A 65 4.10 -13.32 -10.84
N ARG A 66 2.82 -13.06 -10.54
CA ARG A 66 2.42 -12.30 -9.33
C ARG A 66 2.80 -13.04 -8.05
N ALA A 67 2.57 -14.36 -8.01
CA ALA A 67 3.00 -15.20 -6.89
C ALA A 67 4.53 -15.15 -6.70
N ALA A 68 5.30 -15.39 -7.75
CA ALA A 68 6.76 -15.33 -7.69
C ALA A 68 7.27 -13.95 -7.25
N LEU A 69 6.64 -12.86 -7.72
CA LEU A 69 6.94 -11.49 -7.29
C LEU A 69 6.70 -11.30 -5.78
N LEU A 70 5.53 -11.71 -5.28
CA LEU A 70 5.17 -11.64 -3.86
C LEU A 70 6.11 -12.49 -2.98
N GLY A 71 6.52 -13.66 -3.49
CA GLY A 71 7.54 -14.50 -2.86
C GLY A 71 8.87 -13.76 -2.68
N ARG A 72 9.38 -13.14 -3.75
CA ARG A 72 10.63 -12.34 -3.69
C ARG A 72 10.52 -11.14 -2.74
N ILE A 73 9.36 -10.50 -2.67
CA ILE A 73 9.13 -9.40 -1.71
C ILE A 73 9.23 -9.94 -0.28
N ALA A 74 8.59 -11.07 0.01
CA ALA A 74 8.69 -11.71 1.33
C ALA A 74 10.14 -12.09 1.67
N ASP A 75 10.88 -12.65 0.71
CA ASP A 75 12.32 -12.95 0.87
C ASP A 75 13.12 -11.68 1.22
N GLY A 76 12.84 -10.56 0.54
CA GLY A 76 13.52 -9.28 0.79
C GLY A 76 13.22 -8.69 2.17
N VAL A 77 11.97 -8.79 2.64
CA VAL A 77 11.61 -8.38 4.01
C VAL A 77 12.30 -9.25 5.06
N GLU A 78 12.38 -10.56 4.82
CA GLU A 78 13.05 -11.51 5.71
C GLU A 78 14.57 -11.28 5.76
N ARG A 79 15.18 -11.02 4.60
CA ARG A 79 16.60 -10.66 4.47
C ARG A 79 16.93 -9.38 5.24
N ASP A 80 16.08 -8.35 5.12
CA ASP A 80 16.29 -7.03 5.74
C ASP A 80 15.69 -6.95 7.15
N ARG A 81 15.29 -8.08 7.74
CA ARG A 81 14.51 -8.14 8.98
C ARG A 81 15.11 -7.31 10.10
N GLU A 82 16.38 -7.51 10.42
CA GLU A 82 17.02 -6.80 11.54
C GLU A 82 17.04 -5.28 11.32
N ALA A 83 17.34 -4.84 10.10
CA ALA A 83 17.34 -3.41 9.75
C ALA A 83 15.93 -2.81 9.87
N LEU A 84 14.89 -3.54 9.44
CA LEU A 84 13.50 -3.12 9.59
C LEU A 84 13.06 -3.05 11.05
N VAL A 85 13.50 -3.98 11.90
CA VAL A 85 13.19 -3.94 13.34
C VAL A 85 13.83 -2.73 14.00
N GLU A 86 15.13 -2.50 13.75
CA GLU A 86 15.82 -1.33 14.31
C GLU A 86 15.21 -0.01 13.80
N LEU A 87 14.81 0.05 12.53
CA LEU A 87 14.14 1.21 11.97
C LEU A 87 12.79 1.47 12.65
N LEU A 88 11.94 0.45 12.84
CA LEU A 88 10.65 0.56 13.52
C LEU A 88 10.79 0.97 15.00
N VAL A 89 11.82 0.47 15.68
CA VAL A 89 12.13 0.89 17.06
C VAL A 89 12.56 2.36 17.06
N ALA A 90 13.40 2.76 16.11
CA ALA A 90 13.92 4.11 16.02
C ALA A 90 12.82 5.13 15.68
N GLU A 91 11.99 4.87 14.66
CA GLU A 91 11.00 5.84 14.16
C GLU A 91 9.69 5.84 14.95
N SER A 92 9.17 4.68 15.36
CA SER A 92 7.87 4.60 16.05
C SER A 92 8.01 4.48 17.57
N GLY A 93 9.22 4.27 18.10
CA GLY A 93 9.47 4.07 19.54
C GLY A 93 8.86 2.78 20.11
N LYS A 94 8.44 1.83 19.25
CA LYS A 94 7.77 0.61 19.71
C LYS A 94 8.77 -0.37 20.32
N PRO A 95 8.39 -1.17 21.34
CA PRO A 95 9.29 -2.16 21.92
C PRO A 95 9.81 -3.12 20.86
N ARG A 96 11.10 -3.46 20.91
CA ARG A 96 11.77 -4.32 19.92
C ARG A 96 11.02 -5.64 19.64
N ARG A 97 10.45 -6.28 20.68
CA ARG A 97 9.64 -7.50 20.51
C ARG A 97 8.40 -7.28 19.63
N ILE A 98 7.75 -6.12 19.75
CA ILE A 98 6.58 -5.75 18.95
C ILE A 98 7.01 -5.40 17.52
N ALA A 99 8.12 -4.67 17.35
CA ALA A 99 8.70 -4.40 16.02
C ALA A 99 9.08 -5.69 15.29
N ALA A 100 9.76 -6.62 15.97
CA ALA A 100 10.08 -7.95 15.44
C ALA A 100 8.83 -8.71 14.97
N SER A 101 7.80 -8.75 15.82
CA SER A 101 6.52 -9.38 15.45
C SER A 101 5.84 -8.70 14.26
N GLU A 102 5.95 -7.38 14.11
CA GLU A 102 5.42 -6.65 12.97
C GLU A 102 6.13 -7.04 11.66
N VAL A 103 7.46 -7.18 11.68
CA VAL A 103 8.23 -7.63 10.51
C VAL A 103 7.89 -9.09 10.17
N ASP A 104 7.83 -9.98 11.16
CA ASP A 104 7.48 -11.39 10.95
C ASP A 104 6.07 -11.54 10.35
N ARG A 105 5.11 -10.74 10.83
CA ARG A 105 3.75 -10.70 10.26
C ARG A 105 3.74 -10.10 8.86
N THR A 106 4.63 -9.16 8.55
CA THR A 106 4.76 -8.58 7.21
C THR A 106 5.21 -9.65 6.20
N VAL A 107 6.22 -10.46 6.56
CA VAL A 107 6.64 -11.63 5.76
C VAL A 107 5.46 -12.56 5.54
N PHE A 108 4.74 -12.94 6.61
CA PHE A 108 3.56 -13.80 6.52
C PHE A 108 2.51 -13.26 5.55
N VAL A 109 2.17 -11.97 5.60
CA VAL A 109 1.18 -11.35 4.71
C VAL A 109 1.57 -11.47 3.23
N PHE A 110 2.84 -11.20 2.88
CA PHE A 110 3.31 -11.36 1.51
C PHE A 110 3.35 -12.82 1.05
N ARG A 111 3.73 -13.76 1.93
CA ARG A 111 3.70 -15.20 1.63
C ARG A 111 2.27 -15.69 1.37
N GLN A 112 1.32 -15.32 2.23
CA GLN A 112 -0.07 -15.69 2.04
C GLN A 112 -0.65 -15.09 0.75
N ALA A 113 -0.35 -13.81 0.46
CA ALA A 113 -0.76 -13.19 -0.79
C ALA A 113 -0.15 -13.89 -2.02
N SER A 114 1.10 -14.37 -1.93
CA SER A 114 1.75 -15.15 -2.99
C SER A 114 0.97 -16.42 -3.31
N GLU A 115 0.54 -17.16 -2.29
CA GLU A 115 -0.27 -18.35 -2.48
C GLU A 115 -1.64 -18.02 -3.08
N GLU A 116 -2.32 -17.03 -2.51
CA GLU A 116 -3.66 -16.61 -2.95
C GLU A 116 -3.69 -16.01 -4.36
N ALA A 117 -2.58 -15.44 -4.84
CA ALA A 117 -2.47 -14.92 -6.21
C ALA A 117 -2.76 -15.99 -7.28
N THR A 118 -2.57 -17.27 -6.95
CA THR A 118 -2.84 -18.43 -7.84
C THR A 118 -4.25 -19.02 -7.69
N ARG A 119 -5.01 -18.58 -6.68
CA ARG A 119 -6.33 -19.13 -6.31
C ARG A 119 -7.49 -18.17 -6.65
N ILE A 120 -7.22 -17.07 -7.36
CA ILE A 120 -8.25 -16.15 -7.85
C ILE A 120 -9.02 -16.79 -9.01
N GLY A 121 -10.08 -17.52 -8.67
CA GLY A 121 -10.95 -18.20 -9.64
C GLY A 121 -12.17 -17.38 -10.08
N GLY A 122 -13.06 -18.09 -10.76
CA GLY A 122 -14.40 -17.68 -11.15
C GLY A 122 -15.30 -18.92 -11.25
N GLU A 123 -16.52 -18.75 -11.74
CA GLU A 123 -17.54 -19.81 -11.74
C GLU A 123 -18.08 -20.04 -13.15
N VAL A 124 -18.52 -21.27 -13.42
CA VAL A 124 -19.32 -21.62 -14.59
C VAL A 124 -20.73 -21.87 -14.11
N LEU A 125 -21.69 -21.08 -14.57
CA LEU A 125 -23.08 -21.11 -14.08
C LEU A 125 -24.03 -21.46 -15.22
N PRO A 126 -24.99 -22.39 -15.02
CA PRO A 126 -26.09 -22.58 -15.96
C PRO A 126 -26.99 -21.34 -15.96
N MET A 127 -27.55 -20.99 -17.12
CA MET A 127 -28.43 -19.82 -17.28
C MET A 127 -29.92 -20.20 -17.46
N ASP A 128 -30.27 -21.46 -17.23
CA ASP A 128 -31.59 -22.06 -17.51
C ASP A 128 -32.65 -21.80 -16.41
N LEU A 129 -32.42 -20.84 -15.51
CA LEU A 129 -33.45 -20.32 -14.58
C LEU A 129 -34.68 -19.74 -15.31
N ALA A 130 -34.57 -19.46 -16.60
CA ALA A 130 -35.66 -19.05 -17.47
C ALA A 130 -35.48 -19.64 -18.89
N PRO A 131 -36.56 -19.88 -19.67
CA PRO A 131 -36.49 -20.58 -20.95
C PRO A 131 -35.50 -19.99 -21.97
N HIS A 132 -35.28 -18.68 -21.96
CA HIS A 132 -34.36 -18.00 -22.87
C HIS A 132 -32.88 -18.31 -22.61
N GLY A 133 -32.55 -18.92 -21.45
CA GLY A 133 -31.22 -19.32 -21.06
C GLY A 133 -30.93 -20.82 -21.20
N GLU A 134 -31.89 -21.60 -21.69
CA GLU A 134 -31.68 -23.02 -21.99
C GLU A 134 -30.47 -23.23 -22.91
N GLY A 135 -29.61 -24.19 -22.55
CA GLY A 135 -28.38 -24.51 -23.30
C GLY A 135 -27.27 -23.45 -23.20
N ARG A 136 -27.41 -22.41 -22.35
CA ARG A 136 -26.38 -21.36 -22.17
C ARG A 136 -25.65 -21.50 -20.83
N LEU A 137 -24.36 -21.17 -20.86
CA LEU A 137 -23.50 -21.09 -19.69
C LEU A 137 -22.95 -19.67 -19.54
N ALA A 138 -22.85 -19.20 -18.30
CA ALA A 138 -22.13 -17.98 -17.94
C ALA A 138 -20.77 -18.32 -17.33
N LEU A 139 -19.74 -17.57 -17.71
CA LEU A 139 -18.41 -17.62 -17.10
C LEU A 139 -18.17 -16.34 -16.30
N THR A 140 -17.97 -16.45 -15.00
CA THR A 140 -17.63 -15.30 -14.16
C THR A 140 -16.11 -15.20 -14.00
N ARG A 141 -15.58 -13.98 -13.94
CA ARG A 141 -14.16 -13.70 -13.71
C ARG A 141 -14.02 -12.48 -12.80
N ARG A 142 -12.89 -12.40 -12.09
CA ARG A 142 -12.51 -11.25 -11.26
C ARG A 142 -11.48 -10.40 -12.00
N PHE A 143 -11.63 -9.09 -11.93
CA PHE A 143 -10.70 -8.11 -12.48
C PHE A 143 -10.29 -7.14 -11.38
N PRO A 144 -9.01 -6.71 -11.34
CA PRO A 144 -8.55 -5.79 -10.31
C PRO A 144 -9.22 -4.43 -10.42
N MET A 145 -9.47 -3.82 -9.27
CA MET A 145 -9.77 -2.39 -9.19
C MET A 145 -8.45 -1.63 -9.14
N ALA A 146 -8.18 -0.80 -10.13
CA ALA A 146 -6.92 -0.06 -10.23
C ALA A 146 -7.13 1.29 -10.94
N PRO A 147 -6.45 2.37 -10.51
CA PRO A 147 -5.52 2.42 -9.37
C PRO A 147 -6.24 2.43 -8.01
N ILE A 148 -5.55 1.96 -6.98
CA ILE A 148 -5.97 2.00 -5.58
C ILE A 148 -5.23 3.11 -4.85
N ALA A 149 -5.94 3.98 -4.14
CA ALA A 149 -5.35 4.86 -3.14
C ALA A 149 -5.28 4.13 -1.79
N ALA A 150 -4.07 3.86 -1.30
CA ALA A 150 -3.84 3.22 -0.01
C ALA A 150 -3.36 4.26 1.00
N ILE A 151 -4.01 4.34 2.17
CA ILE A 151 -3.65 5.28 3.24
C ILE A 151 -3.52 4.50 4.53
N THR A 152 -2.34 4.55 5.15
CA THR A 152 -1.98 3.76 6.35
C THR A 152 -1.78 4.64 7.60
N PRO A 153 -1.97 4.08 8.80
CA PRO A 153 -1.73 4.74 10.08
C PRO A 153 -0.33 4.44 10.62
N PHE A 154 0.03 5.09 11.73
CA PHE A 154 1.34 5.02 12.37
C PHE A 154 1.54 3.85 13.36
N ASN A 155 0.49 3.13 13.77
CA ASN A 155 0.66 2.14 14.84
C ASN A 155 1.42 0.88 14.37
N PHE A 156 1.20 0.47 13.12
CA PHE A 156 1.92 -0.63 12.45
C PHE A 156 2.21 -0.24 11.00
N PRO A 157 3.08 0.75 10.75
CA PRO A 157 3.25 1.37 9.44
C PRO A 157 3.69 0.36 8.37
N LEU A 158 4.63 -0.53 8.70
CA LEU A 158 5.14 -1.55 7.79
C LEU A 158 4.07 -2.60 7.48
N LEU A 159 3.47 -3.16 8.54
CA LEU A 159 2.51 -4.25 8.39
C LEU A 159 1.21 -3.79 7.73
N LEU A 160 0.71 -2.60 8.06
CA LEU A 160 -0.52 -2.08 7.46
C LEU A 160 -0.32 -1.57 6.03
N ALA A 161 0.91 -1.19 5.65
CA ALA A 161 1.27 -1.03 4.25
C ALA A 161 1.22 -2.39 3.52
N ALA A 162 1.81 -3.43 4.10
CA ALA A 162 1.79 -4.77 3.53
C ALA A 162 0.36 -5.33 3.34
N HIS A 163 -0.54 -5.13 4.31
CA HIS A 163 -1.95 -5.53 4.20
C HIS A 163 -2.71 -4.83 3.06
N LYS A 164 -2.19 -3.74 2.50
CA LYS A 164 -2.78 -3.05 1.34
C LYS A 164 -2.06 -3.43 0.05
N LEU A 165 -0.73 -3.50 0.08
CA LEU A 165 0.10 -3.77 -1.09
C LEU A 165 0.06 -5.24 -1.52
N ALA A 166 0.19 -6.18 -0.58
CA ALA A 166 0.24 -7.61 -0.88
C ALA A 166 -1.02 -8.11 -1.62
N PRO A 167 -2.27 -7.86 -1.15
CA PRO A 167 -3.46 -8.28 -1.89
C PRO A 167 -3.67 -7.50 -3.20
N ALA A 168 -3.23 -6.24 -3.28
CA ALA A 168 -3.31 -5.47 -4.53
C ALA A 168 -2.39 -6.07 -5.60
N ILE A 169 -1.14 -6.38 -5.25
CA ILE A 169 -0.21 -7.07 -6.15
C ILE A 169 -0.73 -8.47 -6.51
N ALA A 170 -1.30 -9.21 -5.56
CA ALA A 170 -1.84 -10.55 -5.81
C ALA A 170 -2.97 -10.57 -6.85
N CYS A 171 -3.81 -9.54 -6.89
CA CYS A 171 -4.87 -9.41 -7.89
C CYS A 171 -4.48 -8.63 -9.15
N GLY A 172 -3.25 -8.10 -9.23
CA GLY A 172 -2.76 -7.32 -10.39
C GLY A 172 -3.24 -5.87 -10.41
N ALA A 173 -3.55 -5.29 -9.25
CA ALA A 173 -3.91 -3.87 -9.12
C ALA A 173 -2.67 -2.98 -8.98
N THR A 174 -2.79 -1.74 -9.45
CA THR A 174 -1.80 -0.69 -9.19
C THR A 174 -2.19 0.13 -7.96
N VAL A 175 -1.20 0.63 -7.21
CA VAL A 175 -1.41 1.29 -5.92
C VAL A 175 -0.58 2.57 -5.80
N VAL A 176 -1.21 3.64 -5.34
CA VAL A 176 -0.53 4.82 -4.79
C VAL A 176 -0.76 4.83 -3.28
N LEU A 177 0.30 4.61 -2.52
CA LEU A 177 0.27 4.49 -1.07
C LEU A 177 0.81 5.75 -0.41
N LYS A 178 0.01 6.35 0.47
CA LYS A 178 0.42 7.42 1.39
C LYS A 178 0.73 6.83 2.77
N PRO A 179 2.00 6.82 3.22
CA PRO A 179 2.34 6.42 4.58
C PRO A 179 1.96 7.50 5.61
N PRO A 180 1.92 7.16 6.91
CA PRO A 180 1.81 8.14 7.99
C PRO A 180 3.03 9.09 8.00
N PRO A 181 2.84 10.39 8.30
CA PRO A 181 3.97 11.33 8.40
C PRO A 181 4.83 11.12 9.65
N GLN A 182 4.36 10.38 10.65
CA GLN A 182 5.07 10.12 11.90
C GLN A 182 6.22 9.12 11.72
N ASP A 183 5.97 8.05 10.97
CA ASP A 183 6.87 6.91 10.79
C ASP A 183 6.81 6.33 9.35
N PRO A 184 7.21 7.13 8.34
CA PRO A 184 7.20 6.69 6.95
C PRO A 184 8.42 5.82 6.56
N LEU A 185 9.49 5.79 7.36
CA LEU A 185 10.79 5.25 6.94
C LEU A 185 10.74 3.75 6.69
N SER A 186 10.08 2.96 7.55
CA SER A 186 9.90 1.51 7.30
C SER A 186 9.07 1.23 6.05
N THR A 187 8.08 2.07 5.74
CA THR A 187 7.30 1.93 4.51
C THR A 187 8.12 2.32 3.27
N LEU A 188 9.01 3.32 3.39
CA LEU A 188 9.97 3.66 2.33
C LEU A 188 11.00 2.54 2.14
N LYS A 189 11.47 1.92 3.22
CA LYS A 189 12.35 0.74 3.13
C LYS A 189 11.66 -0.44 2.44
N LEU A 190 10.36 -0.65 2.71
CA LEU A 190 9.56 -1.61 1.97
C LEU A 190 9.49 -1.24 0.47
N ALA A 191 9.38 0.04 0.11
CA ALA A 191 9.39 0.47 -1.29
C ALA A 191 10.71 0.12 -2.01
N GLU A 192 11.85 0.18 -1.33
CA GLU A 192 13.13 -0.31 -1.87
C GLU A 192 13.07 -1.81 -2.15
N ILE A 193 12.57 -2.60 -1.19
CA ILE A 193 12.42 -4.06 -1.33
C ILE A 193 11.49 -4.41 -2.50
N LEU A 194 10.39 -3.66 -2.69
CA LEU A 194 9.48 -3.85 -3.84
C LEU A 194 10.21 -3.62 -5.17
N ALA A 195 11.03 -2.57 -5.25
CA ALA A 195 11.81 -2.27 -6.45
C ALA A 195 12.85 -3.38 -6.72
N GLU A 196 13.59 -3.83 -5.70
CA GLU A 196 14.56 -4.93 -5.82
C GLU A 196 13.92 -6.26 -6.22
N ALA A 197 12.69 -6.53 -5.75
CA ALA A 197 11.93 -7.72 -6.14
C ALA A 197 11.46 -7.67 -7.60
N GLY A 198 11.55 -6.51 -8.27
CA GLY A 198 11.15 -6.32 -9.66
C GLY A 198 9.65 -6.04 -9.82
N VAL A 199 9.04 -5.32 -8.89
CA VAL A 199 7.69 -4.77 -9.11
C VAL A 199 7.73 -3.84 -10.34
N PRO A 200 6.85 -4.01 -11.35
CA PRO A 200 6.87 -3.18 -12.53
C PRO A 200 6.68 -1.69 -12.23
N ASP A 201 7.33 -0.85 -13.04
CA ASP A 201 7.22 0.60 -12.92
C ASP A 201 5.75 1.07 -13.00
N GLY A 202 5.39 1.99 -12.11
CA GLY A 202 4.03 2.50 -11.97
C GLY A 202 3.06 1.55 -11.26
N MET A 203 3.42 0.28 -11.00
CA MET A 203 2.51 -0.63 -10.30
C MET A 203 2.33 -0.26 -8.83
N VAL A 204 3.40 0.18 -8.15
CA VAL A 204 3.33 0.67 -6.78
C VAL A 204 4.11 1.98 -6.67
N ALA A 205 3.51 2.99 -6.07
CA ALA A 205 4.17 4.22 -5.64
C ALA A 205 3.94 4.43 -4.14
N VAL A 206 5.01 4.71 -3.39
CA VAL A 206 4.93 5.15 -1.98
C VAL A 206 5.24 6.63 -1.94
N VAL A 207 4.26 7.43 -1.49
CA VAL A 207 4.25 8.88 -1.65
C VAL A 207 4.02 9.53 -0.28
N PRO A 208 5.09 9.72 0.53
CA PRO A 208 5.02 10.57 1.71
C PRO A 208 4.64 11.99 1.26
N CYS A 209 3.56 12.54 1.80
CA CYS A 209 3.08 13.87 1.45
C CYS A 209 2.32 14.48 2.63
N THR A 210 1.97 15.77 2.53
CA THR A 210 1.08 16.39 3.52
C THR A 210 -0.36 15.87 3.35
N THR A 211 -1.25 16.20 4.29
CA THR A 211 -2.68 15.89 4.14
C THR A 211 -3.32 16.71 3.00
N GLU A 212 -2.84 17.93 2.78
CA GLU A 212 -3.34 18.82 1.73
C GLU A 212 -2.92 18.32 0.34
N ASP A 213 -1.65 17.97 0.17
CA ASP A 213 -1.11 17.43 -1.08
C ASP A 213 -1.72 16.07 -1.45
N ALA A 214 -2.22 15.32 -0.46
CA ALA A 214 -2.87 14.03 -0.66
C ALA A 214 -4.30 14.12 -1.24
N ALA A 215 -4.89 15.32 -1.36
CA ALA A 215 -6.25 15.48 -1.86
C ALA A 215 -6.57 14.74 -3.19
N PRO A 216 -5.67 14.70 -4.20
CA PRO A 216 -5.92 13.95 -5.43
C PRO A 216 -6.15 12.44 -5.22
N LEU A 217 -5.59 11.84 -4.16
CA LEU A 217 -5.85 10.43 -3.83
C LEU A 217 -7.32 10.15 -3.48
N LEU A 218 -8.06 11.19 -3.08
CA LEU A 218 -9.47 11.09 -2.71
C LEU A 218 -10.43 11.57 -3.81
N ASP A 219 -9.98 12.49 -4.66
CA ASP A 219 -10.84 13.23 -5.59
C ASP A 219 -10.68 12.79 -7.05
N ASP A 220 -9.54 12.20 -7.43
CA ASP A 220 -9.26 11.88 -8.83
C ASP A 220 -10.19 10.74 -9.32
N PRO A 221 -11.01 10.99 -10.36
CA PRO A 221 -12.03 10.05 -10.82
C PRO A 221 -11.46 8.73 -11.38
N ARG A 222 -10.15 8.67 -11.64
CA ARG A 222 -9.48 7.44 -12.09
C ARG A 222 -9.24 6.46 -10.95
N ILE A 223 -9.13 6.94 -9.70
CA ILE A 223 -9.01 6.07 -8.53
C ILE A 223 -10.26 5.20 -8.43
N ARG A 224 -10.07 3.88 -8.44
CA ARG A 224 -11.18 2.93 -8.43
C ARG A 224 -11.53 2.47 -7.02
N MET A 225 -10.54 2.46 -6.13
CA MET A 225 -10.72 2.06 -4.74
C MET A 225 -9.85 2.89 -3.80
N ILE A 226 -10.37 3.21 -2.62
CA ILE A 226 -9.63 3.79 -1.50
C ILE A 226 -9.65 2.79 -0.35
N SER A 227 -8.45 2.41 0.12
CA SER A 227 -8.26 1.57 1.31
C SER A 227 -7.64 2.41 2.42
N PHE A 228 -8.45 2.79 3.40
CA PHE A 228 -8.03 3.64 4.51
C PHE A 228 -8.03 2.87 5.83
N THR A 229 -6.99 3.06 6.62
CA THR A 229 -6.95 2.60 8.01
C THR A 229 -6.58 3.79 8.90
N GLY A 230 -7.40 4.10 9.91
CA GLY A 230 -7.18 5.27 10.77
C GLY A 230 -8.41 5.66 11.61
N SER A 231 -8.57 6.94 11.91
CA SER A 231 -9.66 7.40 12.78
C SER A 231 -11.03 7.36 12.11
N ALA A 232 -12.09 7.13 12.89
CA ALA A 232 -13.45 7.08 12.37
C ALA A 232 -13.87 8.40 11.70
N GLN A 233 -13.52 9.53 12.29
CA GLN A 233 -13.81 10.86 11.74
C GLN A 233 -13.23 11.03 10.34
N VAL A 234 -11.96 10.66 10.14
CA VAL A 234 -11.30 10.77 8.82
C VAL A 234 -11.88 9.74 7.84
N GLY A 235 -12.13 8.50 8.29
CA GLY A 235 -12.72 7.47 7.45
C GLY A 235 -14.09 7.84 6.88
N TRP A 236 -14.98 8.37 7.72
CA TRP A 236 -16.31 8.82 7.27
C TRP A 236 -16.26 10.06 6.37
N MET A 237 -15.30 10.95 6.60
CA MET A 237 -15.02 12.05 5.69
C MET A 237 -14.60 11.53 4.30
N ILE A 238 -13.65 10.60 4.24
CA ILE A 238 -13.19 9.97 3.00
C ILE A 238 -14.37 9.32 2.25
N ARG A 239 -15.18 8.52 2.95
CA ARG A 239 -16.36 7.87 2.36
C ARG A 239 -17.36 8.87 1.76
N SER A 240 -17.52 10.02 2.40
CA SER A 240 -18.45 11.06 1.95
C SER A 240 -17.93 11.83 0.74
N ARG A 241 -16.61 12.01 0.64
CA ARG A 241 -15.91 12.74 -0.42
C ARG A 241 -15.69 11.88 -1.68
N ALA A 242 -15.23 10.64 -1.52
CA ALA A 242 -14.83 9.75 -2.61
C ALA A 242 -15.97 8.87 -3.16
N ARG A 243 -17.10 9.48 -3.54
CA ARG A 243 -18.31 8.74 -4.01
C ARG A 243 -18.12 7.99 -5.33
N HIS A 244 -17.10 8.35 -6.11
CA HIS A 244 -16.78 7.74 -7.40
C HIS A 244 -16.04 6.39 -7.26
N ALA A 245 -15.43 6.12 -6.10
CA ALA A 245 -14.60 4.95 -5.85
C ALA A 245 -15.26 4.01 -4.82
N ARG A 246 -14.85 2.73 -4.81
CA ARG A 246 -15.15 1.87 -3.65
C ARG A 246 -14.28 2.30 -2.48
N VAL A 247 -14.86 2.33 -1.28
CA VAL A 247 -14.14 2.75 -0.08
C VAL A 247 -14.19 1.64 0.96
N ALA A 248 -13.02 1.12 1.31
CA ALA A 248 -12.82 0.18 2.41
C ALA A 248 -12.17 0.92 3.60
N LEU A 249 -12.79 0.81 4.77
CA LEU A 249 -12.39 1.54 5.98
C LEU A 249 -12.14 0.55 7.12
N GLU A 250 -10.94 0.60 7.68
CA GLU A 250 -10.60 -0.03 8.96
C GLU A 250 -10.40 1.06 10.01
N LEU A 251 -11.35 1.17 10.96
CA LEU A 251 -11.46 2.30 11.88
C LEU A 251 -11.25 1.87 13.34
N GLY A 252 -11.20 2.84 14.25
CA GLY A 252 -11.09 2.57 15.68
C GLY A 252 -12.25 1.70 16.20
N GLY A 253 -11.91 0.64 16.94
CA GLY A 253 -12.86 -0.24 17.61
C GLY A 253 -12.80 -0.09 19.13
N ASN A 254 -13.86 -0.52 19.82
CA ASN A 254 -13.93 -0.61 21.27
C ASN A 254 -14.32 -2.06 21.65
N ALA A 255 -13.33 -2.96 21.68
CA ALA A 255 -13.56 -4.39 21.87
C ALA A 255 -13.78 -4.73 23.35
N ALA A 256 -14.96 -5.25 23.69
CA ALA A 256 -15.29 -5.71 25.03
C ALA A 256 -14.77 -7.14 25.28
N VAL A 257 -14.31 -7.41 26.51
CA VAL A 257 -13.98 -8.76 27.00
C VAL A 257 -15.07 -9.18 27.97
N ILE A 258 -15.88 -10.17 27.59
CA ILE A 258 -16.93 -10.73 28.44
C ILE A 258 -16.32 -11.89 29.24
N ILE A 259 -16.37 -11.78 30.56
CA ILE A 259 -15.96 -12.84 31.49
C ILE A 259 -17.24 -13.46 32.03
N GLY A 260 -17.51 -14.70 31.61
CA GLY A 260 -18.61 -15.52 32.09
C GLY A 260 -18.19 -16.51 33.16
#